data_AF-A0A4Q6AWA1-F1
#
_entry.id   AF-A0A4Q6AWA1-F1
#
_cell.length_a   1.000
_cell.length_b   1.000
_cell.length_c   1.000
_cell.angle_alpha   90.00
_cell.angle_beta   90.00
_cell.angle_gamma   90.00
#
_symmetry.space_group_name_H-M   'P 1'
#
loop_
_entity.id
_entity.type
_entity.pdbx_description
1 polymer ?
#
loop_
_entity_poly.entity_id
_entity_poly.type
_entity_poly.pdbx_seq_one_letter_code
_entity_poly.pdbx_strand_id
1 'polypeptide(L)'
;MKFIHYIPSFLRNKYLLSLAVFAVWMIFFDKNDMFTQLERRKELAEIEDNKAYFAEKIEESKKFSRDIQSNAAAIEKFAREKYQMKRENEDLFIIVPAEEK
;
A
#
# COMPACT_ATOMS: atom_id res chain seq x y z
N MET A 1 -40.98 -23.99 -33.30
CA MET A 1 -40.69 -22.61 -32.86
C MET A 1 -41.91 -22.01 -32.15
N LYS A 2 -42.10 -22.30 -30.85
CA LYS A 2 -43.30 -21.92 -30.08
C LYS A 2 -43.00 -21.01 -28.87
N PHE A 3 -41.87 -20.28 -28.88
CA PHE A 3 -41.48 -19.41 -27.76
C PHE A 3 -41.80 -17.92 -27.96
N ILE A 4 -42.16 -17.52 -29.18
CA ILE A 4 -42.40 -16.11 -29.55
C ILE A 4 -43.77 -15.60 -29.06
N HIS A 5 -44.69 -16.50 -28.69
CA HIS A 5 -46.04 -16.15 -28.23
C HIS A 5 -46.15 -15.86 -26.73
N TYR A 6 -45.10 -16.15 -25.95
CA TYR A 6 -45.06 -15.84 -24.50
C TYR A 6 -44.40 -14.49 -24.20
N ILE A 7 -43.93 -13.78 -25.22
CA ILE A 7 -43.27 -12.48 -25.04
C ILE A 7 -44.34 -11.39 -25.03
N PRO A 8 -44.54 -10.67 -23.90
CA PRO A 8 -45.46 -9.55 -23.81
C PRO A 8 -45.22 -8.49 -24.89
N SER A 9 -46.27 -7.84 -25.39
CA SER A 9 -46.20 -6.90 -26.54
C SER A 9 -45.19 -5.75 -26.34
N PHE A 10 -44.96 -5.32 -25.09
CA PHE A 10 -43.98 -4.28 -24.77
C PHE A 10 -42.51 -4.70 -25.06
N LEU A 11 -42.20 -6.00 -25.00
CA LEU A 11 -40.88 -6.56 -25.30
C LEU A 11 -40.62 -6.76 -26.80
N ARG A 12 -41.63 -6.58 -27.66
CA ARG A 12 -41.46 -6.58 -29.13
C ARG A 12 -41.10 -5.21 -29.70
N ASN A 13 -41.14 -4.15 -28.88
CA ASN A 13 -40.73 -2.83 -29.32
C ASN A 13 -39.19 -2.76 -29.40
N LYS A 14 -38.68 -2.62 -30.63
CA LYS A 14 -37.23 -2.51 -30.92
C LYS A 14 -36.52 -1.42 -30.10
N TYR A 15 -37.22 -0.33 -29.76
CA TYR A 15 -36.68 0.77 -28.95
C TYR A 15 -36.56 0.39 -27.46
N LEU A 16 -37.52 -0.36 -26.92
CA LEU A 16 -37.46 -0.86 -25.54
C LEU A 16 -36.38 -1.94 -25.41
N LEU A 17 -36.24 -2.81 -26.41
CA LEU A 17 -35.19 -3.83 -26.43
C LEU A 17 -33.80 -3.18 -26.51
N SER A 18 -33.61 -2.18 -27.38
CA SER A 18 -32.33 -1.46 -27.45
C SER A 18 -32.02 -0.71 -26.17
N LEU A 19 -33.02 -0.09 -25.53
CA LEU A 19 -32.85 0.61 -24.26
C LEU A 19 -32.53 -0.38 -23.12
N ALA A 20 -33.19 -1.54 -23.08
CA ALA A 20 -32.92 -2.57 -22.09
C ALA A 20 -31.52 -3.16 -22.25
N VAL A 21 -31.09 -3.46 -23.47
CA VAL A 21 -29.71 -3.91 -23.75
C VAL A 21 -28.70 -2.83 -23.38
N PHE A 22 -28.98 -1.57 -23.70
CA PHE A 22 -28.13 -0.44 -23.31
C PHE A 22 -28.06 -0.25 -21.79
N ALA A 23 -29.19 -0.38 -21.09
CA ALA A 23 -29.24 -0.29 -19.63
C ALA A 23 -28.47 -1.44 -18.97
N VAL A 24 -28.64 -2.68 -19.45
CA VAL A 24 -27.87 -3.84 -19.00
C VAL A 24 -26.37 -3.61 -19.29
N TRP A 25 -26.02 -3.07 -20.46
CA TRP A 25 -24.62 -2.74 -20.76
C TRP A 25 -24.03 -1.71 -19.79
N MET A 26 -24.77 -0.62 -19.53
CA MET A 26 -24.39 0.42 -18.56
C MET A 26 -24.32 -0.09 -17.11
N ILE A 27 -25.05 -1.14 -16.75
CA ILE A 27 -25.06 -1.69 -15.39
C ILE A 27 -23.95 -2.72 -15.19
N PHE A 28 -23.70 -3.59 -16.19
CA PHE A 28 -22.79 -4.73 -16.05
C PHE A 28 -21.40 -4.50 -16.66
N PHE A 29 -21.26 -3.63 -17.66
CA PHE A 29 -19.99 -3.38 -18.36
C PHE A 29 -19.41 -1.99 -18.08
N ASP A 30 -20.11 -1.12 -17.35
CA ASP A 30 -19.59 0.19 -16.98
C ASP A 30 -18.59 0.11 -15.81
N LYS A 31 -17.58 1.00 -15.82
CA LYS A 31 -16.43 1.01 -14.91
C LYS A 31 -16.76 1.31 -13.43
N ASN A 32 -18.04 1.53 -13.12
CA ASN A 32 -18.55 1.82 -11.79
C ASN A 32 -19.08 0.57 -11.07
N ASP A 33 -18.45 -0.59 -11.33
CA ASP A 33 -18.72 -1.77 -10.53
C ASP A 33 -18.46 -1.49 -9.03
N MET A 34 -19.39 -1.93 -8.19
CA MET A 34 -19.32 -1.83 -6.74
C MET A 34 -18.03 -2.48 -6.22
N PHE A 35 -17.57 -3.54 -6.88
CA PHE A 35 -16.33 -4.23 -6.55
C PHE A 35 -15.12 -3.30 -6.67
N THR A 36 -14.99 -2.59 -7.78
CA THR A 36 -13.91 -1.64 -8.03
C THR A 36 -13.96 -0.47 -7.04
N GLN A 37 -15.15 -0.03 -6.63
CA GLN A 37 -15.30 1.00 -5.59
C GLN A 37 -14.77 0.52 -4.23
N LEU A 38 -15.01 -0.74 -3.86
CA LEU A 38 -14.52 -1.31 -2.61
C LEU A 38 -13.00 -1.50 -2.62
N GLU A 39 -12.46 -1.99 -3.73
CA GLU A 39 -11.02 -2.15 -3.91
C GLU A 39 -10.30 -0.79 -3.81
N ARG A 40 -10.80 0.23 -4.51
CA ARG A 40 -10.27 1.60 -4.43
C ARG A 40 -10.32 2.18 -3.02
N ARG A 41 -11.38 1.90 -2.25
CA ARG A 41 -11.48 2.35 -0.84
C ARG A 41 -10.43 1.67 0.04
N LYS A 42 -10.17 0.39 -0.18
CA LYS A 42 -9.14 -0.35 0.54
C LYS A 42 -7.75 0.18 0.20
N GLU A 43 -7.47 0.39 -1.09
CA GLU A 43 -6.21 0.97 -1.56
C GLU A 43 -6.00 2.37 -0.99
N LEU A 44 -7.05 3.19 -0.94
CA LEU A 44 -6.99 4.52 -0.33
C LEU A 44 -6.60 4.45 1.15
N ALA A 45 -7.25 3.58 1.93
CA ALA A 45 -6.94 3.41 3.35
C ALA A 45 -5.48 2.93 3.55
N GLU A 46 -5.02 1.99 2.74
CA GLU A 46 -3.64 1.50 2.78
C GLU A 46 -2.62 2.61 2.45
N ILE A 47 -2.90 3.46 1.46
CA ILE A 47 -2.05 4.60 1.12
C ILE A 47 -2.02 5.62 2.27
N GLU A 48 -3.15 5.89 2.91
CA GLU A 48 -3.24 6.81 4.06
C GLU A 48 -2.46 6.28 5.27
N ASP A 49 -2.59 5.00 5.60
CA ASP A 49 -1.83 4.35 6.66
C ASP A 49 -0.33 4.38 6.39
N ASN A 50 0.08 4.03 5.16
CA ASN A 50 1.47 4.10 4.74
C ASN A 50 2.02 5.54 4.84
N LYS A 51 1.24 6.54 4.43
CA LYS A 51 1.61 7.94 4.56
C LYS A 51 1.83 8.34 6.02
N ALA A 52 0.94 7.92 6.92
CA ALA A 52 1.08 8.20 8.35
C ALA A 52 2.34 7.54 8.93
N TYR A 53 2.56 6.27 8.62
CA TYR A 53 3.74 5.52 9.05
C TYR A 53 5.06 6.17 8.59
N PHE A 54 5.17 6.53 7.30
CA PHE A 54 6.38 7.16 6.80
C PHE A 54 6.58 8.58 7.34
N ALA A 55 5.50 9.34 7.56
CA ALA A 55 5.60 10.66 8.19
C ALA A 55 6.18 10.57 9.61
N GLU A 56 5.75 9.58 10.40
CA GLU A 56 6.31 9.33 11.73
C GLU A 56 7.79 8.95 11.65
N LYS A 57 8.15 8.00 10.77
CA LYS A 57 9.55 7.58 10.58
C LYS A 57 10.46 8.72 10.13
N ILE A 58 9.97 9.63 9.29
CA ILE A 58 10.72 10.82 8.87
C ILE A 58 10.97 11.73 10.07
N GLU A 59 9.97 11.97 10.93
CA GLU A 59 10.15 12.80 12.12
C GLU A 59 11.10 12.16 13.15
N GLU A 60 10.99 10.85 13.37
CA GLU A 60 11.93 10.08 14.19
C GLU A 60 13.37 10.23 13.65
N SER A 61 13.57 9.99 12.34
CA SER A 61 14.88 10.10 11.71
C SER A 61 15.45 11.53 11.76
N LYS A 62 14.61 12.56 11.61
CA LYS A 62 15.04 13.95 11.75
C LYS A 62 15.45 14.29 13.16
N LYS A 63 14.72 13.82 14.18
CA LYS A 63 15.10 13.97 15.60
C LYS A 63 16.44 13.30 15.85
N PHE A 64 16.58 12.03 15.47
CA PHE A 64 17.81 11.27 15.59
C PHE A 64 19.00 11.97 14.91
N SER A 65 18.82 12.47 13.68
CA SER A 65 19.86 13.20 12.96
C SER A 65 20.27 14.48 13.67
N ARG A 66 19.32 15.24 14.24
CA ARG A 66 19.63 16.47 15.01
C ARG A 66 20.39 16.14 16.30
N ASP A 67 19.94 15.12 17.01
CA ASP A 67 20.53 14.70 18.29
C ASP A 67 21.98 14.26 18.08
N ILE A 68 22.25 13.48 17.03
CA ILE A 68 23.61 13.02 16.70
C ILE A 68 24.49 14.16 16.16
N GLN A 69 23.99 15.01 15.25
CA GLN A 69 24.79 16.12 14.72
C GLN A 69 25.21 17.12 15.81
N SER A 70 24.41 17.26 16.86
CA SER A 70 24.71 18.16 17.98
C SER A 70 25.85 17.68 18.88
N ASN A 71 26.24 16.40 18.83
CA ASN A 71 27.18 15.80 19.77
C ASN A 71 28.16 14.83 19.10
N ALA A 72 29.44 15.21 19.04
CA ALA A 72 30.51 14.39 18.47
C ALA A 72 30.66 13.01 19.15
N ALA A 73 30.41 12.91 20.46
CA ALA A 73 30.45 11.64 21.18
C ALA A 73 29.29 10.71 20.79
N ALA A 74 28.12 11.27 20.45
CA ALA A 74 26.97 10.50 19.96
C ALA A 74 27.24 9.94 18.55
N ILE A 75 27.90 10.72 17.69
CA ILE A 75 28.36 10.26 16.36
C ILE A 75 29.32 9.08 16.49
N GLU A 76 30.37 9.22 17.32
CA GLU A 76 31.37 8.17 17.51
C GLU A 76 30.75 6.90 18.08
N LYS A 77 29.87 7.03 19.08
CA LYS A 77 29.14 5.89 19.66
C LYS A 77 28.28 5.17 18.60
N PHE A 78 27.52 5.92 17.80
CA PHE A 78 26.67 5.34 16.76
C PHE A 78 27.49 4.64 15.67
N ALA A 79 28.58 5.24 15.21
CA ALA A 79 29.48 4.65 14.23
C ALA A 79 30.11 3.33 14.74
N ARG A 80 30.48 3.29 16.03
CA ARG A 80 31.05 2.09 16.67
C ARG A 80 30.02 0.99 16.89
N GLU A 81 28.83 1.31 17.39
CA GLU A 81 27.79 0.31 17.69
C GLU A 81 27.09 -0.20 16.43
N LYS A 82 26.73 0.68 15.51
CA LYS A 82 25.93 0.32 14.33
C LYS A 82 26.77 -0.21 13.18
N TYR A 83 27.93 0.40 12.94
CA TYR A 83 28.78 0.13 11.78
C TYR A 83 30.12 -0.50 12.16
N GLN A 84 30.37 -0.74 13.45
CA GLN A 84 31.61 -1.37 13.94
C GLN A 84 32.87 -0.63 13.46
N MET A 85 32.76 0.70 13.26
CA MET A 85 33.88 1.51 12.78
C MET A 85 34.96 1.56 13.85
N LYS A 86 36.22 1.33 13.44
CA LYS A 86 37.42 1.41 14.28
C LYS A 86 38.41 2.42 13.70
N ARG A 87 39.33 2.94 14.52
CA ARG A 87 40.47 3.71 14.03
C ARG A 87 41.56 2.77 13.52
N GLU A 88 42.44 3.26 12.63
CA GLU A 88 43.55 2.47 12.07
C GLU A 88 44.44 1.83 13.15
N ASN A 89 44.58 2.49 14.30
CA ASN A 89 45.39 2.06 15.43
C ASN A 89 44.60 1.32 16.53
N GLU A 90 43.40 0.83 16.23
CA GLU A 90 42.52 0.15 17.19
C GLU A 90 42.13 -1.25 16.70
N ASP A 91 42.10 -2.22 17.62
CA ASP A 91 41.65 -3.60 17.36
C ASP A 91 40.22 -3.80 17.86
N LEU A 92 39.34 -4.31 16.98
CA LEU A 92 37.94 -4.57 17.29
C LEU A 92 37.75 -6.06 17.60
N PHE A 93 37.25 -6.38 18.79
CA PHE A 93 36.91 -7.75 19.20
C PHE A 93 35.38 -7.93 19.24
N ILE A 94 34.85 -8.90 18.50
CA ILE A 94 33.43 -9.27 18.52
C ILE A 94 33.32 -10.60 19.28
N ILE A 95 32.68 -10.57 20.45
CA ILE A 95 32.47 -11.75 21.28
C ILE A 95 31.15 -12.39 20.85
N VAL A 96 31.24 -13.54 20.19
CA VAL A 96 30.06 -14.37 19.86
C VAL A 96 29.91 -15.41 20.97
N PRO A 97 28.72 -15.59 21.56
CA PRO A 97 28.48 -16.70 22.49
C PRO A 97 28.74 -18.02 21.78
N ALA A 98 29.36 -18.98 22.49
CA ALA A 98 29.64 -20.29 21.94
C ALA A 98 28.32 -20.97 21.56
N GLU A 99 28.20 -21.44 20.32
CA GLU A 99 27.08 -22.29 19.92
C GLU A 99 27.14 -23.57 20.75
N GLU A 100 26.14 -23.76 21.62
CA GLU A 100 25.90 -25.05 22.27
C GLU A 100 25.55 -26.06 21.15
N LYS A 101 26.46 -27.01 20.91
CA LYS A 101 26.28 -28.12 19.97
C LYS A 101 25.36 -29.19 20.52
#